data_AF-A0A1F7L050-F1
#
_entry.id   AF-A0A1F7L050-F1
#
_cell.length_a   1.000
_cell.length_b   1.000
_cell.length_c   1.000
_cell.angle_alpha   90.00
_cell.angle_beta   90.00
_cell.angle_gamma   90.00
#
_symmetry.space_group_name_H-M   'P 1'
#
loop_
_entity.id
_entity.type
_entity.pdbx_description
1 polymer ?
#
loop_
_entity_poly.entity_id
_entity_poly.type
_entity_poly.pdbx_seq_one_letter_code
_entity_poly.pdbx_strand_id
1 'polypeptide(L)'
;MKFGIRTPSLKRRIAARTSWKRVVRHSLGLKAPRGMGILTNPKKALYNKVYNKTSVSVDDLLKIPNNKNNSSNTVKHPPMNNEHPTGIEISNTGNIIRSSSKALTVTSKNFQVLRQQITDIYNQRIELLKKLNSAKTKLFLLSTIHFGSYLVIVGFFYKGIANSRKIQQSVVKELEKQVLETFVKLTFADKSQLEKSWLNCIDTFNELMSSEKIWDITYAENVDRAKARTVAQTATKRTPISKTEREIEFVKSDLPHLFLPNANGPDVFLFPTFLLLFKDNQEFGIFDLKDVKTTMKLSGYVEEESVPKDTEIIQHTWKKANKDGSMDKRFKGNYQIPIVKYGDMTYESEGGLEESFMFSNFDAFTEFAKTYEFHASLLSKL
;
A
#
# COMPACT_ATOMS: atom_id res chain seq x y z
N MET A 1 46.70 6.39 -25.08
CA MET A 1 45.45 6.21 -24.29
C MET A 1 45.24 7.45 -23.45
N LYS A 2 44.00 7.93 -23.26
CA LYS A 2 43.73 9.12 -22.45
C LYS A 2 43.62 8.71 -20.97
N PHE A 3 44.46 9.30 -20.12
CA PHE A 3 44.38 9.14 -18.67
C PHE A 3 43.49 10.24 -18.08
N GLY A 4 42.68 9.91 -17.06
CA GLY A 4 41.86 10.89 -16.34
C GLY A 4 40.34 10.77 -16.56
N ILE A 5 39.64 11.90 -16.38
CA ILE A 5 38.17 11.96 -16.30
C ILE A 5 37.51 11.74 -17.67
N ARG A 6 36.52 10.83 -17.74
CA ARG A 6 35.74 10.56 -18.95
C ARG A 6 34.48 11.39 -18.99
N THR A 7 34.32 12.18 -20.06
CA THR A 7 33.09 12.89 -20.37
C THR A 7 32.08 11.97 -21.09
N PRO A 8 30.89 11.72 -20.53
CA PRO A 8 29.89 10.91 -21.21
C PRO A 8 29.31 11.65 -22.42
N SER A 9 29.23 11.00 -23.57
CA SER A 9 28.54 11.57 -24.73
C SER A 9 27.09 11.07 -24.80
N LEU A 10 26.12 11.98 -24.73
CA LEU A 10 24.69 11.69 -24.83
C LEU A 10 24.34 10.93 -26.13
N LYS A 11 24.92 11.36 -27.27
CA LYS A 11 24.71 10.73 -28.58
C LYS A 11 25.08 9.24 -28.59
N ARG A 12 26.23 8.84 -28.01
CA ARG A 12 26.63 7.42 -27.95
C ARG A 12 25.80 6.61 -26.95
N ARG A 13 25.32 7.24 -25.87
CA ARG A 13 24.42 6.59 -24.89
C ARG A 13 23.09 6.20 -25.53
N ILE A 14 22.49 7.10 -26.30
CA ILE A 14 21.24 6.87 -27.01
C ILE A 14 21.45 5.81 -28.10
N ALA A 15 22.47 5.94 -28.93
CA ALA A 15 22.78 4.97 -29.99
C ALA A 15 23.05 3.54 -29.46
N ALA A 16 23.66 3.41 -28.28
CA ALA A 16 23.85 2.12 -27.65
C ALA A 16 22.53 1.49 -27.15
N ARG A 17 21.50 2.30 -26.84
CA ARG A 17 20.20 1.85 -26.35
C ARG A 17 19.23 1.53 -27.49
N THR A 18 19.31 2.21 -28.63
CA THR A 18 18.40 2.05 -29.78
C THR A 18 18.96 1.16 -30.90
N SER A 19 20.10 0.50 -30.69
CA SER A 19 20.72 -0.33 -31.72
C SER A 19 19.93 -1.61 -32.00
N TRP A 20 19.41 -1.75 -33.23
CA TRP A 20 18.66 -2.94 -33.67
C TRP A 20 19.46 -4.25 -33.52
N LYS A 21 20.78 -4.23 -33.80
CA LYS A 21 21.69 -5.39 -33.59
C LYS A 21 21.74 -5.86 -32.13
N ARG A 22 21.52 -4.97 -31.16
CA ARG A 22 21.44 -5.33 -29.74
C ARG A 22 20.09 -5.99 -29.43
N VAL A 23 18.99 -5.45 -29.96
CA VAL A 23 17.63 -5.98 -29.74
C VAL A 23 17.55 -7.41 -30.24
N VAL A 24 17.97 -7.67 -31.48
CA VAL A 24 17.98 -9.01 -32.10
C VAL A 24 18.83 -10.00 -31.29
N ARG A 25 20.02 -9.59 -30.82
CA ARG A 25 20.89 -10.44 -30.00
C ARG A 25 20.31 -10.75 -28.62
N HIS A 26 19.51 -9.84 -28.07
CA HIS A 26 18.85 -10.00 -26.77
C HIS A 26 17.55 -10.80 -26.87
N SER A 27 16.81 -10.72 -27.98
CA SER A 27 15.55 -11.44 -28.19
C SER A 27 15.76 -12.90 -28.59
N LEU A 28 16.84 -13.21 -29.31
CA LEU A 28 17.14 -14.58 -29.78
C LEU A 28 17.93 -15.43 -28.78
N GLY A 29 18.18 -14.96 -27.56
CA GLY A 29 18.91 -15.73 -26.54
C GLY A 29 20.41 -15.96 -26.82
N LEU A 30 20.96 -15.44 -27.92
CA LEU A 30 22.36 -15.59 -28.36
C LEU A 30 23.38 -14.76 -27.55
N LYS A 31 23.08 -14.47 -26.27
CA LYS A 31 23.89 -13.61 -25.43
C LYS A 31 24.87 -14.45 -24.61
N ALA A 32 26.17 -14.21 -24.81
CA ALA A 32 27.20 -14.81 -23.97
C ALA A 32 27.04 -14.39 -22.48
N PRO A 33 27.26 -15.32 -21.52
CA PRO A 33 27.24 -15.03 -20.09
C PRO A 33 28.19 -13.89 -19.70
N ARG A 34 27.90 -13.23 -18.55
CA ARG A 34 28.79 -12.19 -18.01
C ARG A 34 30.16 -12.80 -17.70
N GLY A 35 31.24 -12.16 -18.16
CA GLY A 35 32.63 -12.63 -17.98
C GLY A 35 33.26 -13.26 -19.24
N MET A 36 32.47 -13.73 -20.21
CA MET A 36 32.95 -14.37 -21.46
C MET A 36 33.53 -13.40 -22.50
N GLY A 37 33.75 -12.13 -22.14
CA GLY A 37 34.20 -11.10 -23.09
C GLY A 37 35.56 -11.38 -23.73
N ILE A 38 36.46 -12.06 -23.00
CA ILE A 38 37.80 -12.44 -23.49
C ILE A 38 37.73 -13.51 -24.59
N LEU A 39 36.76 -14.42 -24.52
CA LEU A 39 36.54 -15.51 -25.47
C LEU A 39 35.84 -15.04 -26.75
N THR A 40 34.91 -14.10 -26.61
CA THR A 40 34.11 -13.59 -27.74
C THR A 40 34.78 -12.45 -28.50
N ASN A 41 35.58 -11.61 -27.83
CA ASN A 41 36.39 -10.56 -28.46
C ASN A 41 37.58 -10.16 -27.57
N PRO A 42 38.72 -10.86 -27.64
CA PRO A 42 39.85 -10.67 -26.73
C PRO A 42 40.44 -9.25 -26.80
N LYS A 43 40.59 -8.69 -28.01
CA LYS A 43 41.14 -7.36 -28.24
C LYS A 43 40.30 -6.27 -27.55
N LYS A 44 38.97 -6.34 -27.69
CA LYS A 44 38.06 -5.36 -27.09
C LYS A 44 37.96 -5.52 -25.57
N ALA A 45 37.98 -6.77 -25.08
CA ALA A 45 38.00 -7.04 -23.65
C ALA A 45 39.27 -6.50 -22.98
N LEU A 46 40.44 -6.70 -23.59
CA LEU A 46 41.70 -6.17 -23.11
C LEU A 46 41.72 -4.63 -23.15
N TYR A 47 41.27 -4.04 -24.25
CA TYR A 47 41.15 -2.58 -24.37
C TYR A 47 40.25 -2.00 -23.27
N ASN A 48 39.06 -2.58 -23.04
CA ASN A 48 38.14 -2.12 -22.00
C ASN A 48 38.71 -2.33 -20.59
N LYS A 49 39.49 -3.39 -20.36
CA LYS A 49 40.15 -3.66 -19.08
C LYS A 49 41.20 -2.59 -18.76
N VAL A 50 42.04 -2.23 -19.74
CA VAL A 50 43.04 -1.16 -19.58
C VAL A 50 42.34 0.19 -19.49
N TYR A 51 41.34 0.46 -20.34
CA TYR A 51 40.55 1.68 -20.33
C TYR A 51 39.91 1.92 -18.96
N ASN A 52 39.21 0.92 -18.41
CA ASN A 52 38.56 0.96 -17.08
C ASN A 52 39.53 1.18 -15.92
N LYS A 53 40.78 0.74 -16.03
CA LYS A 53 41.81 0.97 -15.02
C LYS A 53 42.45 2.36 -15.09
N THR A 54 42.53 2.95 -16.28
CA THR A 54 43.29 4.20 -16.51
C THR A 54 42.44 5.46 -16.53
N SER A 55 41.12 5.34 -16.37
CA SER A 55 40.21 6.49 -16.41
C SER A 55 38.99 6.33 -15.50
N VAL A 56 38.48 7.45 -15.01
CA VAL A 56 37.37 7.53 -14.03
C VAL A 56 36.20 8.27 -14.67
N SER A 57 34.97 7.80 -14.48
CA SER A 57 33.78 8.46 -15.04
C SER A 57 33.39 9.67 -14.19
N VAL A 58 32.99 10.78 -14.81
CA VAL A 58 32.37 11.93 -14.10
C VAL A 58 31.15 11.47 -13.30
N ASP A 59 30.35 10.54 -13.85
CA ASP A 59 29.16 10.02 -13.17
C ASP A 59 29.49 9.19 -11.92
N ASP A 60 30.69 8.62 -11.81
CA ASP A 60 31.11 7.88 -10.62
C ASP A 60 31.63 8.81 -9.53
N LEU A 61 32.16 9.99 -9.91
CA LEU A 61 32.56 11.06 -8.99
C LEU A 61 31.36 11.82 -8.41
N LEU A 62 30.23 11.84 -9.14
CA LEU A 62 28.97 12.49 -8.72
C LEU A 62 28.01 11.52 -7.99
N LYS A 63 28.40 10.25 -7.80
CA LYS A 63 27.61 9.31 -7.01
C LYS A 63 27.84 9.54 -5.52
N ILE A 64 26.80 10.02 -4.85
CA ILE A 64 26.68 10.01 -3.38
C ILE A 64 26.77 8.54 -2.91
N PRO A 65 27.62 8.21 -1.91
CA PRO A 65 27.87 6.83 -1.54
C PRO A 65 26.65 6.23 -0.82
N ASN A 66 25.99 5.27 -1.47
CA ASN A 66 25.07 4.36 -0.79
C ASN A 66 25.88 3.23 -0.13
N ASN A 67 25.80 3.17 1.19
CA ASN A 67 26.48 2.19 2.01
C ASN A 67 25.90 0.79 1.79
N LYS A 68 26.66 -0.10 1.14
CA LYS A 68 26.42 -1.55 1.15
C LYS A 68 27.67 -2.22 1.71
N ASN A 69 27.56 -2.67 2.96
CA ASN A 69 28.55 -3.47 3.66
C ASN A 69 28.73 -4.83 2.95
N ASN A 70 29.98 -5.18 2.65
CA ASN A 70 30.42 -6.57 2.53
C ASN A 70 31.73 -6.72 3.32
N SER A 71 31.72 -7.71 4.20
CA SER A 71 32.79 -8.10 5.12
C SER A 71 34.03 -8.67 4.41
N SER A 72 35.23 -8.28 4.85
CA SER A 72 36.37 -9.20 5.05
C SER A 72 37.59 -8.49 5.68
N ASN A 73 37.96 -8.97 6.87
CA ASN A 73 39.31 -9.19 7.44
C ASN A 73 40.32 -8.05 7.76
N THR A 74 40.54 -7.91 9.09
CA THR A 74 41.80 -7.95 9.88
C THR A 74 42.96 -7.01 9.55
N VAL A 75 43.38 -6.18 10.53
CA VAL A 75 44.72 -6.11 11.16
C VAL A 75 44.61 -5.39 12.53
N LYS A 76 45.40 -5.84 13.52
CA LYS A 76 45.45 -5.47 14.96
C LYS A 76 46.34 -4.25 15.27
N HIS A 77 45.96 -3.45 16.29
CA HIS A 77 46.77 -2.82 17.39
C HIS A 77 45.99 -1.63 18.01
N PRO A 78 46.37 -1.08 19.19
CA PRO A 78 46.36 -1.57 20.59
C PRO A 78 45.24 -0.84 21.42
N PRO A 79 45.06 -1.02 22.75
CA PRO A 79 43.80 -0.67 23.40
C PRO A 79 43.70 0.84 23.67
N MET A 80 42.77 1.51 22.99
CA MET A 80 42.23 2.79 23.44
C MET A 80 40.82 2.55 23.98
N ASN A 81 40.61 2.97 25.23
CA ASN A 81 39.29 3.21 25.78
C ASN A 81 38.55 4.19 24.88
N ASN A 82 37.69 3.67 24.01
CA ASN A 82 36.74 4.45 23.26
C ASN A 82 35.37 4.21 23.87
N GLU A 83 34.91 5.22 24.59
CA GLU A 83 33.50 5.53 24.72
C GLU A 83 32.83 5.25 23.37
N HIS A 84 31.84 4.35 23.38
CA HIS A 84 31.01 4.10 22.22
C HIS A 84 30.46 5.44 21.72
N PRO A 85 30.48 5.72 20.41
CA PRO A 85 29.65 6.79 19.89
C PRO A 85 28.23 6.41 20.27
N THR A 86 27.55 7.30 20.99
CA THR A 86 26.14 7.16 21.37
C THR A 86 25.29 7.14 20.11
N GLY A 87 25.29 5.97 19.47
CA GLY A 87 24.18 5.52 18.67
C GLY A 87 22.96 5.64 19.55
N ILE A 88 21.89 6.16 18.95
CA ILE A 88 20.55 6.02 19.51
C ILE A 88 20.39 4.53 19.77
N GLU A 89 20.47 4.12 21.03
CA GLU A 89 19.85 2.88 21.46
C GLU A 89 18.40 3.02 21.04
N ILE A 90 18.04 2.31 19.98
CA ILE A 90 16.65 2.02 19.69
C ILE A 90 16.24 1.14 20.86
N SER A 91 15.67 1.76 21.90
CA SER A 91 14.87 1.02 22.84
C SER A 91 13.79 0.35 22.01
N ASN A 92 13.73 -0.99 22.00
CA ASN A 92 12.63 -1.72 21.37
C ASN A 92 11.36 -1.60 22.23
N THR A 93 11.01 -0.38 22.65
CA THR A 93 9.86 -0.08 23.52
C THR A 93 8.73 0.61 22.79
N GLY A 94 8.88 0.91 21.49
CA GLY A 94 7.73 1.32 20.69
C GLY A 94 6.85 0.13 20.34
N ASN A 95 5.56 0.40 20.26
CA ASN A 95 4.57 -0.60 19.92
C ASN A 95 4.37 -0.60 18.40
N ILE A 96 4.44 -1.79 17.81
CA ILE A 96 4.01 -2.00 16.42
C ILE A 96 2.49 -1.91 16.43
N ILE A 97 1.95 -0.99 15.65
CA ILE A 97 0.51 -0.79 15.52
C ILE A 97 0.09 -1.55 14.27
N ARG A 98 -0.60 -2.68 14.46
CA ARG A 98 -1.15 -3.51 13.39
C ARG A 98 -2.07 -4.58 13.98
N SER A 99 -3.19 -4.87 13.31
CA SER A 99 -4.04 -5.98 13.69
C SER A 99 -3.28 -7.30 13.67
N SER A 100 -3.48 -8.08 14.73
CA SER A 100 -2.91 -9.41 14.85
C SER A 100 -3.48 -10.35 13.77
N SER A 101 -2.75 -11.42 13.42
CA SER A 101 -3.28 -12.46 12.51
C SER A 101 -4.56 -13.12 13.05
N LYS A 102 -4.73 -13.13 14.38
CA LYS A 102 -5.96 -13.57 15.06
C LYS A 102 -7.15 -12.69 14.71
N ALA A 103 -6.98 -11.38 14.53
CA ALA A 103 -8.07 -10.48 14.18
C ALA A 103 -8.78 -10.87 12.87
N LEU A 104 -8.05 -11.46 11.92
CA LEU A 104 -8.58 -11.93 10.63
C LEU A 104 -9.39 -13.23 10.72
N THR A 105 -9.41 -13.89 11.87
CA THR A 105 -10.25 -15.08 12.12
C THR A 105 -11.29 -14.84 13.20
N VAL A 106 -11.19 -13.72 13.92
CA VAL A 106 -12.15 -13.33 14.95
C VAL A 106 -13.41 -12.76 14.31
N THR A 107 -14.55 -13.11 14.89
CA THR A 107 -15.83 -12.52 14.54
C THR A 107 -16.64 -12.31 15.81
N SER A 108 -17.18 -11.11 16.00
CA SER A 108 -18.08 -10.82 17.12
C SER A 108 -19.27 -11.78 17.09
N LYS A 109 -19.77 -12.16 18.27
CA LYS A 109 -20.76 -13.24 18.43
C LYS A 109 -22.01 -13.03 17.56
N ASN A 110 -22.45 -11.79 17.43
CA ASN A 110 -23.65 -11.40 16.68
C ASN A 110 -23.50 -11.56 15.15
N PHE A 111 -22.27 -11.69 14.64
CA PHE A 111 -21.96 -11.71 13.20
C PHE A 111 -21.47 -13.07 12.70
N GLN A 112 -21.55 -14.13 13.50
CA GLN A 112 -21.13 -15.48 13.09
C GLN A 112 -21.95 -16.01 11.90
N VAL A 113 -23.26 -15.76 11.89
CA VAL A 113 -24.14 -16.11 10.77
C VAL A 113 -23.73 -15.35 9.51
N LEU A 114 -23.45 -14.06 9.62
CA LEU A 114 -23.02 -13.24 8.51
C LEU A 114 -21.67 -13.73 7.95
N ARG A 115 -20.70 -14.05 8.81
CA ARG A 115 -19.42 -14.64 8.39
C ARG A 115 -19.64 -15.91 7.57
N GLN A 116 -20.52 -16.81 8.03
CA GLN A 116 -20.82 -18.04 7.33
C GLN A 116 -21.44 -17.76 5.96
N GLN A 117 -22.43 -16.85 5.88
CA GLN A 117 -23.05 -16.45 4.63
C GLN A 117 -22.06 -15.86 3.63
N ILE A 118 -21.18 -14.95 4.08
CA ILE A 118 -20.12 -14.35 3.25
C ILE A 118 -19.20 -15.45 2.71
N THR A 119 -18.80 -16.40 3.56
CA THR A 119 -17.92 -17.52 3.18
C THR A 119 -18.57 -18.44 2.16
N ASP A 120 -19.83 -18.82 2.38
CA ASP A 120 -20.57 -19.74 1.51
C ASP A 120 -20.81 -19.12 0.13
N ILE A 121 -21.25 -17.86 0.08
CA ILE A 121 -21.48 -17.12 -1.16
C ILE A 121 -20.17 -16.93 -1.92
N TYR A 122 -19.07 -16.66 -1.21
CA TYR A 122 -17.75 -16.60 -1.85
C TYR A 122 -17.37 -17.93 -2.50
N ASN A 123 -17.49 -19.04 -1.78
CA ASN A 123 -17.17 -20.38 -2.29
C ASN A 123 -18.03 -20.73 -3.52
N GLN A 124 -19.34 -20.45 -3.46
CA GLN A 124 -20.26 -20.63 -4.58
C GLN A 124 -19.84 -19.78 -5.78
N ARG A 125 -19.47 -18.52 -5.57
CA ARG A 125 -19.02 -17.60 -6.62
C ARG A 125 -17.74 -18.09 -7.29
N ILE A 126 -16.76 -18.62 -6.54
CA ILE A 126 -15.55 -19.22 -7.11
C ILE A 126 -15.92 -20.38 -8.04
N GLU A 127 -16.84 -21.24 -7.62
CA GLU A 127 -17.26 -22.39 -8.43
C GLU A 127 -17.92 -21.94 -9.74
N LEU A 128 -18.81 -20.93 -9.66
CA LEU A 128 -19.44 -20.33 -10.83
C LEU A 128 -18.42 -19.66 -11.76
N LEU A 129 -17.44 -18.93 -11.22
CA LEU A 129 -16.36 -18.32 -12.01
C LEU A 129 -15.51 -19.39 -12.72
N LYS A 130 -15.24 -20.52 -12.07
CA LYS A 130 -14.54 -21.65 -12.69
C LYS A 130 -15.35 -22.24 -13.86
N LYS A 131 -16.66 -22.44 -13.67
CA LYS A 131 -17.59 -22.90 -14.72
C LYS A 131 -17.65 -21.90 -15.88
N LEU A 132 -17.76 -20.61 -15.56
CA LEU A 132 -17.79 -19.50 -16.53
C LEU A 132 -16.50 -19.42 -17.35
N ASN A 133 -15.33 -19.55 -16.71
CA ASN A 133 -14.05 -19.56 -17.41
C ASN A 133 -13.95 -20.76 -18.37
N SER A 134 -14.36 -21.96 -17.94
CA SER A 134 -14.44 -23.13 -18.81
C SER A 134 -15.43 -22.94 -19.98
N ALA A 135 -16.56 -22.28 -19.73
CA ALA A 135 -17.54 -21.98 -20.76
C ALA A 135 -17.04 -20.94 -21.77
N LYS A 136 -16.30 -19.93 -21.32
CA LYS A 136 -15.66 -18.90 -22.16
C LYS A 136 -14.55 -19.49 -23.02
N THR A 137 -13.72 -20.39 -22.49
CA THR A 137 -12.70 -21.07 -23.30
C THR A 137 -13.32 -21.96 -24.39
N LYS A 138 -14.40 -22.69 -24.07
CA LYS A 138 -15.18 -23.43 -25.07
C LYS A 138 -15.77 -22.52 -26.14
N LEU A 139 -16.35 -21.38 -25.75
CA LEU A 139 -16.89 -20.40 -26.69
C LEU A 139 -15.80 -19.81 -27.60
N PHE A 140 -14.62 -19.54 -27.06
CA PHE A 140 -13.46 -19.08 -27.81
C PHE A 140 -13.04 -20.12 -28.84
N LEU A 141 -12.88 -21.39 -28.46
CA LEU A 141 -12.55 -22.49 -29.37
C LEU A 141 -13.59 -22.68 -30.48
N LEU A 142 -14.89 -22.64 -30.14
CA LEU A 142 -15.96 -22.71 -31.14
C LEU A 142 -15.91 -21.52 -32.10
N SER A 143 -15.59 -20.33 -31.59
CA SER A 143 -15.46 -19.12 -32.41
C SER A 143 -14.26 -19.17 -33.35
N THR A 144 -13.11 -19.71 -32.90
CA THR A 144 -11.92 -19.88 -33.75
C THR A 144 -12.13 -20.95 -34.82
N ILE A 145 -12.76 -22.08 -34.47
CA ILE A 145 -13.13 -23.12 -35.45
C ILE A 145 -14.14 -22.56 -36.46
N HIS A 146 -15.15 -21.83 -36.01
CA HIS A 146 -16.13 -21.21 -36.90
C HIS A 146 -15.47 -20.21 -37.86
N PHE A 147 -14.55 -19.36 -37.37
CA PHE A 147 -13.79 -18.45 -38.22
C PHE A 147 -12.89 -19.20 -39.22
N GLY A 148 -12.16 -20.21 -38.77
CA GLY A 148 -11.32 -21.05 -39.62
C GLY A 148 -12.10 -21.82 -40.68
N SER A 149 -13.35 -22.22 -40.40
CA SER A 149 -14.21 -22.90 -41.38
C SER A 149 -14.56 -22.04 -42.60
N TYR A 150 -14.50 -20.71 -42.47
CA TYR A 150 -14.66 -19.78 -43.59
C TYR A 150 -13.45 -19.80 -44.56
N LEU A 151 -12.25 -20.09 -44.04
CA LEU A 151 -11.01 -20.15 -44.84
C LEU A 151 -10.82 -21.46 -45.60
N VAL A 152 -11.33 -22.58 -45.10
CA VAL A 152 -11.02 -23.93 -45.63
C VAL A 152 -12.08 -24.45 -46.62
N ILE A 153 -13.12 -23.67 -46.94
CA ILE A 153 -14.23 -24.10 -47.84
C ILE A 153 -14.91 -25.41 -47.33
N VAL A 154 -14.80 -25.72 -46.04
CA VAL A 154 -15.49 -26.86 -45.41
C VAL A 154 -16.89 -26.37 -44.99
N GLY A 155 -17.74 -26.12 -45.98
CA GLY A 155 -19.11 -25.62 -45.79
C GLY A 155 -20.06 -26.60 -45.10
N PHE A 156 -19.68 -27.89 -44.99
CA PHE A 156 -20.57 -28.94 -44.51
C PHE A 156 -20.84 -28.89 -42.99
N PHE A 157 -19.86 -28.48 -42.18
CA PHE A 157 -20.00 -28.40 -40.71
C PHE A 157 -20.26 -26.99 -40.17
N TYR A 158 -20.27 -25.97 -41.05
CA TYR A 158 -20.39 -24.55 -40.67
C TYR A 158 -21.66 -24.24 -39.86
N LYS A 159 -22.82 -24.74 -40.29
CA LYS A 159 -24.11 -24.49 -39.63
C LYS A 159 -24.20 -25.14 -38.24
N GLY A 160 -23.67 -26.36 -38.09
CA GLY A 160 -23.64 -27.06 -36.81
C GLY A 160 -22.76 -26.34 -35.78
N ILE A 161 -21.56 -25.93 -36.19
CA ILE A 161 -20.64 -25.16 -35.33
C ILE A 161 -21.23 -23.79 -34.97
N ALA A 162 -21.90 -23.11 -35.92
CA ALA A 162 -22.59 -21.85 -35.65
C ALA A 162 -23.68 -22.00 -34.58
N ASN A 163 -24.46 -23.09 -34.64
CA ASN A 163 -25.50 -23.37 -33.65
C ASN A 163 -24.90 -23.67 -32.27
N SER A 164 -23.90 -24.54 -32.19
CA SER A 164 -23.18 -24.84 -30.94
C SER A 164 -22.53 -23.59 -30.33
N ARG A 165 -21.98 -22.69 -31.15
CA ARG A 165 -21.45 -21.40 -30.69
C ARG A 165 -22.55 -20.52 -30.09
N LYS A 166 -23.72 -20.42 -30.72
CA LYS A 166 -24.87 -19.66 -30.18
C LYS A 166 -25.36 -20.22 -28.85
N ILE A 167 -25.51 -21.55 -28.75
CA ILE A 167 -25.88 -22.23 -27.49
C ILE A 167 -24.83 -21.96 -26.41
N GLN A 168 -23.54 -22.09 -26.75
CA GLN A 168 -22.48 -21.82 -25.78
C GLN A 168 -22.45 -20.34 -25.35
N GLN A 169 -22.80 -19.42 -26.24
CA GLN A 169 -22.92 -18.00 -25.92
C GLN A 169 -24.07 -17.72 -24.95
N SER A 170 -25.23 -18.39 -25.09
CA SER A 170 -26.31 -18.28 -24.11
C SER A 170 -25.91 -18.87 -22.76
N VAL A 171 -25.17 -19.98 -22.75
CA VAL A 171 -24.62 -20.57 -21.51
C VAL A 171 -23.67 -19.59 -20.80
N VAL A 172 -22.78 -18.93 -21.53
CA VAL A 172 -21.89 -17.91 -20.93
C VAL A 172 -22.68 -16.75 -20.35
N LYS A 173 -23.68 -16.23 -21.08
CA LYS A 173 -24.54 -15.14 -20.59
C LYS A 173 -25.30 -15.52 -19.32
N GLU A 174 -25.84 -16.74 -19.27
CA GLU A 174 -26.55 -17.25 -18.10
C GLU A 174 -25.62 -17.40 -16.90
N LEU A 175 -24.41 -17.94 -17.10
CA LEU A 175 -23.41 -18.02 -16.03
C LEU A 175 -22.94 -16.64 -15.56
N GLU A 176 -22.78 -15.67 -16.46
CA GLU A 176 -22.47 -14.27 -16.12
C GLU A 176 -23.57 -13.68 -15.24
N LYS A 177 -24.84 -13.89 -15.59
CA LYS A 177 -25.98 -13.47 -14.80
C LYS A 177 -25.98 -14.12 -13.41
N GLN A 178 -25.78 -15.44 -13.32
CA GLN A 178 -25.71 -16.15 -12.04
C GLN A 178 -24.60 -15.63 -11.13
N VAL A 179 -23.42 -15.32 -11.67
CA VAL A 179 -22.32 -14.71 -10.91
C VAL A 179 -22.72 -13.33 -10.37
N LEU A 180 -23.41 -12.51 -11.17
CA LEU A 180 -23.87 -11.17 -10.76
C LEU A 180 -24.97 -11.21 -9.69
N GLU A 181 -25.81 -12.24 -9.69
CA GLU A 181 -26.88 -12.47 -8.72
C GLU A 181 -26.39 -13.15 -7.43
N THR A 182 -25.20 -13.75 -7.44
CA THR A 182 -24.59 -14.40 -6.27
C THR A 182 -23.84 -13.38 -5.42
N PHE A 183 -24.55 -12.77 -4.46
CA PHE A 183 -24.00 -11.82 -3.49
C PHE A 183 -24.77 -11.86 -2.15
N VAL A 184 -24.11 -11.43 -1.08
CA VAL A 184 -24.72 -11.17 0.24
C VAL A 184 -25.37 -9.80 0.19
N LYS A 185 -26.67 -9.74 0.52
CA LYS A 185 -27.38 -8.48 0.70
C LYS A 185 -27.38 -8.08 2.17
N LEU A 186 -26.82 -6.91 2.47
CA LEU A 186 -26.92 -6.26 3.77
C LEU A 186 -28.03 -5.21 3.71
N THR A 187 -28.86 -5.18 4.75
CA THR A 187 -29.99 -4.26 4.86
C THR A 187 -29.92 -3.50 6.16
N PHE A 188 -29.79 -2.19 6.08
CA PHE A 188 -29.71 -1.27 7.21
C PHE A 188 -30.74 -0.14 7.14
N ALA A 189 -31.24 0.19 5.94
CA ALA A 189 -32.13 1.33 5.75
C ALA A 189 -33.48 1.09 6.43
N ASP A 190 -33.84 1.98 7.34
CA ASP A 190 -35.01 1.88 8.21
C ASP A 190 -35.65 3.24 8.53
N LYS A 191 -35.16 4.32 7.90
CA LYS A 191 -35.52 5.73 8.13
C LYS A 191 -35.28 6.20 9.58
N SER A 192 -34.50 5.45 10.36
CA SER A 192 -34.22 5.77 11.75
C SER A 192 -33.24 6.94 11.87
N GLN A 193 -33.05 7.38 13.12
CA GLN A 193 -31.97 8.30 13.45
C GLN A 193 -30.59 7.67 13.22
N LEU A 194 -30.47 6.34 13.34
CA LEU A 194 -29.22 5.63 13.12
C LEU A 194 -28.80 5.72 11.65
N GLU A 195 -29.72 5.46 10.71
CA GLU A 195 -29.47 5.62 9.27
C GLU A 195 -28.99 7.04 8.95
N LYS A 196 -29.73 8.07 9.42
CA LYS A 196 -29.36 9.47 9.18
C LYS A 196 -27.97 9.81 9.73
N SER A 197 -27.67 9.33 10.94
CA SER A 197 -26.35 9.56 11.55
C SER A 197 -25.23 8.90 10.74
N TRP A 198 -25.47 7.71 10.19
CA TRP A 198 -24.50 7.02 9.35
C TRP A 198 -24.26 7.74 8.02
N LEU A 199 -25.33 8.22 7.37
CA LEU A 199 -25.20 9.01 6.14
C LEU A 199 -24.39 10.29 6.38
N ASN A 200 -24.59 10.96 7.51
CA ASN A 200 -23.74 12.11 7.89
C ASN A 200 -22.27 11.70 8.06
N CYS A 201 -21.99 10.54 8.67
CA CYS A 201 -20.62 10.02 8.76
C CYS A 201 -20.02 9.76 7.38
N ILE A 202 -20.81 9.27 6.43
CA ILE A 202 -20.35 9.01 5.05
C ILE A 202 -19.95 10.33 4.37
N ASP A 203 -20.78 11.37 4.50
CA ASP A 203 -20.52 12.67 3.88
C ASP A 203 -19.24 13.31 4.44
N THR A 204 -19.09 13.37 5.77
CA THR A 204 -17.91 13.95 6.42
C THR A 204 -16.66 13.08 6.22
N PHE A 205 -16.82 11.76 6.13
CA PHE A 205 -15.70 10.86 5.82
C PHE A 205 -15.20 11.03 4.38
N ASN A 206 -16.09 11.25 3.42
CA ASN A 206 -15.68 11.54 2.04
C ASN A 206 -14.84 12.82 1.96
N GLU A 207 -15.23 13.85 2.72
CA GLU A 207 -14.41 15.06 2.88
C GLU A 207 -13.07 14.76 3.57
N LEU A 208 -13.05 13.95 4.62
CA LEU A 208 -11.82 13.52 5.28
C LEU A 208 -10.88 12.76 4.32
N MET A 209 -11.40 11.85 3.50
CA MET A 209 -10.64 11.09 2.50
C MET A 209 -10.12 11.98 1.35
N SER A 210 -10.64 13.21 1.23
CA SER A 210 -10.13 14.20 0.29
C SER A 210 -8.80 14.84 0.73
N SER A 211 -8.37 14.64 2.00
CA SER A 211 -7.07 15.09 2.54
C SER A 211 -5.91 14.87 1.57
N GLU A 212 -4.98 15.82 1.48
CA GLU A 212 -3.82 15.76 0.58
C GLU A 212 -2.91 14.59 0.94
N LYS A 213 -2.71 14.36 2.24
CA LYS A 213 -2.01 13.19 2.76
C LYS A 213 -2.84 12.45 3.81
N ILE A 214 -2.85 11.14 3.65
CA ILE A 214 -3.40 10.18 4.61
C ILE A 214 -2.30 9.15 4.84
N TRP A 215 -2.09 8.77 6.09
CA TRP A 215 -1.06 7.82 6.44
C TRP A 215 -1.60 6.67 7.29
N ASP A 216 -1.03 5.51 7.06
CA ASP A 216 -1.09 4.34 7.93
C ASP A 216 0.04 4.45 8.97
N ILE A 217 -0.30 4.40 10.26
CA ILE A 217 0.68 4.46 11.35
C ILE A 217 1.07 3.04 11.74
N THR A 218 2.30 2.65 11.40
CA THR A 218 2.79 1.27 11.57
C THR A 218 3.55 1.04 12.89
N TYR A 219 4.01 2.11 13.53
CA TYR A 219 4.80 2.06 14.77
C TYR A 219 4.75 3.40 15.47
N ALA A 220 4.64 3.38 16.80
CA ALA A 220 4.75 4.56 17.64
C ALA A 220 5.61 4.27 18.87
N GLU A 221 6.50 5.20 19.21
CA GLU A 221 7.37 5.11 20.37
C GLU A 221 7.45 6.44 21.12
N ASN A 222 7.42 6.39 22.45
CA ASN A 222 7.65 7.58 23.28
C ASN A 222 9.12 8.00 23.21
N VAL A 223 9.37 9.29 23.01
CA VAL A 223 10.71 9.83 22.83
C VAL A 223 11.20 10.48 24.11
N ASP A 224 12.38 10.08 24.59
CA ASP A 224 13.12 10.85 25.59
C ASP A 224 13.62 12.16 24.95
N ARG A 225 12.88 13.24 25.23
CA ARG A 225 13.14 14.59 24.73
C ARG A 225 14.54 15.10 25.07
N ALA A 226 15.08 14.73 26.23
CA ALA A 226 16.38 15.22 26.69
C ALA A 226 17.53 14.55 25.91
N LYS A 227 17.43 13.22 25.71
CA LYS A 227 18.42 12.44 24.93
C LYS A 227 18.34 12.81 23.44
N ALA A 228 17.14 12.91 22.88
CA ALA A 228 16.93 13.19 21.46
C ALA A 228 17.09 14.69 21.08
N ARG A 229 17.05 15.59 22.07
CA ARG A 229 17.08 17.07 21.90
C ARG A 229 15.97 17.54 20.95
N THR A 230 14.75 17.04 21.16
CA THR A 230 13.55 17.33 20.37
C THR A 230 12.38 17.72 21.26
N VAL A 231 11.43 18.47 20.68
CA VAL A 231 10.16 18.81 21.33
C VAL A 231 9.11 17.72 21.12
N ALA A 232 9.29 16.85 20.12
CA ALA A 232 8.37 15.75 19.84
C ALA A 232 8.28 14.77 21.02
N GLN A 233 7.04 14.43 21.40
CA GLN A 233 6.77 13.47 22.48
C GLN A 233 6.79 12.02 21.99
N THR A 234 6.47 11.81 20.71
CA THR A 234 6.34 10.49 20.10
C THR A 234 7.05 10.47 18.75
N ALA A 235 7.78 9.39 18.47
CA ALA A 235 8.33 9.08 17.17
C ALA A 235 7.38 8.09 16.49
N THR A 236 6.77 8.51 15.38
CA THR A 236 5.81 7.70 14.62
C THR A 236 6.40 7.30 13.28
N LYS A 237 6.36 6.00 12.96
CA LYS A 237 6.63 5.54 11.60
C LYS A 237 5.31 5.44 10.85
N ARG A 238 5.16 6.28 9.84
CA ARG A 238 3.96 6.39 9.02
C ARG A 238 4.26 6.04 7.57
N THR A 239 3.31 5.42 6.88
CA THR A 239 3.40 5.12 5.45
C THR A 239 2.25 5.81 4.72
N PRO A 240 2.51 6.59 3.66
CA PRO A 240 1.45 7.26 2.93
C PRO A 240 0.53 6.22 2.27
N ILE A 241 -0.76 6.41 2.44
CA ILE A 241 -1.78 5.59 1.80
C ILE A 241 -2.06 6.14 0.40
N SER A 242 -2.05 5.26 -0.59
CA SER A 242 -2.51 5.62 -1.93
C SER A 242 -4.03 5.64 -1.95
N LYS A 243 -4.63 6.68 -2.53
CA LYS A 243 -6.09 6.75 -2.75
C LYS A 243 -6.48 5.69 -3.77
N THR A 244 -6.86 4.52 -3.28
CA THR A 244 -7.38 3.41 -4.07
C THR A 244 -8.84 3.20 -3.74
N GLU A 245 -9.57 2.62 -4.67
CA GLU A 245 -10.92 2.13 -4.42
C GLU A 245 -10.88 0.60 -4.41
N ARG A 246 -11.53 0.00 -3.42
CA ARG A 246 -11.72 -1.44 -3.34
C ARG A 246 -13.17 -1.69 -2.95
N GLU A 247 -13.85 -2.51 -3.74
CA GLU A 247 -15.17 -3.02 -3.40
C GLU A 247 -15.08 -4.52 -3.11
N ILE A 248 -16.01 -5.01 -2.29
CA ILE A 248 -16.20 -6.43 -2.07
C ILE A 248 -17.34 -6.88 -2.99
N GLU A 249 -16.99 -7.40 -4.17
CA GLU A 249 -17.95 -7.64 -5.27
C GLU A 249 -19.19 -8.48 -4.90
N PHE A 250 -19.07 -9.30 -3.85
CA PHE A 250 -20.10 -10.23 -3.39
C PHE A 250 -20.78 -9.78 -2.09
N VAL A 251 -20.56 -8.54 -1.63
CA VAL A 251 -21.26 -7.93 -0.50
C VAL A 251 -21.90 -6.63 -0.98
N LYS A 252 -23.23 -6.59 -1.02
CA LYS A 252 -24.00 -5.40 -1.42
C LYS A 252 -24.80 -4.89 -0.24
N SER A 253 -24.56 -3.65 0.12
CA SER A 253 -25.30 -2.94 1.17
C SER A 253 -26.26 -1.93 0.55
N ASP A 254 -27.41 -1.73 1.17
CA ASP A 254 -28.36 -0.66 0.82
C ASP A 254 -27.87 0.73 1.25
N LEU A 255 -27.07 0.80 2.32
CA LEU A 255 -26.34 1.99 2.73
C LEU A 255 -24.86 1.93 2.30
N PRO A 256 -24.23 3.08 1.99
CA PRO A 256 -22.81 3.13 1.66
C PRO A 256 -21.95 2.76 2.87
N HIS A 257 -20.68 2.41 2.63
CA HIS A 257 -19.71 2.02 3.65
C HIS A 257 -18.51 2.97 3.64
N LEU A 258 -17.80 3.07 4.76
CA LEU A 258 -16.52 3.77 4.83
C LEU A 258 -15.41 2.79 4.45
N PHE A 259 -14.44 3.25 3.67
CA PHE A 259 -13.30 2.45 3.24
C PHE A 259 -11.98 3.14 3.59
N LEU A 260 -11.15 2.46 4.38
CA LEU A 260 -9.79 2.88 4.72
C LEU A 260 -8.81 1.84 4.17
N PRO A 261 -8.05 2.18 3.12
CA PRO A 261 -7.02 1.29 2.59
C PRO A 261 -5.84 1.22 3.57
N ASN A 262 -5.29 0.03 3.71
CA ASN A 262 -4.13 -0.19 4.57
C ASN A 262 -2.86 -0.40 3.72
N ALA A 263 -1.76 0.25 4.09
CA ALA A 263 -0.53 0.16 3.32
C ALA A 263 0.22 -1.16 3.56
N ASN A 264 0.12 -1.75 4.77
CA ASN A 264 0.87 -2.93 5.16
C ASN A 264 0.03 -4.05 5.79
N GLY A 265 -1.29 -3.85 5.91
CA GLY A 265 -2.23 -4.70 6.60
C GLY A 265 -3.51 -4.98 5.81
N PRO A 266 -4.51 -5.61 6.45
CA PRO A 266 -5.85 -5.74 5.89
C PRO A 266 -6.53 -4.39 5.76
N ASP A 267 -7.38 -4.25 4.74
CA ASP A 267 -8.18 -3.05 4.57
C ASP A 267 -9.33 -3.03 5.57
N VAL A 268 -9.78 -1.82 5.91
CA VAL A 268 -10.87 -1.62 6.87
C VAL A 268 -12.11 -1.10 6.14
N PHE A 269 -13.19 -1.86 6.24
CA PHE A 269 -14.51 -1.48 5.76
C PHE A 269 -15.42 -1.25 6.96
N LEU A 270 -16.01 -0.06 7.11
CA LEU A 270 -16.99 0.18 8.16
C LEU A 270 -18.40 0.23 7.57
N PHE A 271 -19.29 -0.54 8.17
CA PHE A 271 -20.73 -0.53 7.94
C PHE A 271 -21.42 0.12 9.15
N PRO A 272 -22.72 0.46 9.07
CA PRO A 272 -23.41 1.16 10.15
C PRO A 272 -23.35 0.49 11.53
N THR A 273 -23.12 -0.82 11.62
CA THR A 273 -23.11 -1.54 12.90
C THR A 273 -21.88 -2.39 13.14
N PHE A 274 -21.04 -2.61 12.12
CA PHE A 274 -19.86 -3.46 12.23
C PHE A 274 -18.72 -2.98 11.36
N LEU A 275 -17.51 -3.37 11.75
CA LEU A 275 -16.28 -3.22 11.01
C LEU A 275 -15.90 -4.56 10.40
N LEU A 276 -15.61 -4.57 9.10
CA LEU A 276 -15.07 -5.70 8.36
C LEU A 276 -13.60 -5.45 8.06
N LEU A 277 -12.74 -6.20 8.74
CA LEU A 277 -11.29 -6.20 8.52
C LEU A 277 -10.97 -7.21 7.42
N PHE A 278 -10.61 -6.74 6.24
CA PHE A 278 -10.59 -7.54 5.03
C PHE A 278 -9.20 -7.60 4.39
N LYS A 279 -8.54 -8.75 4.47
CA LYS A 279 -7.31 -9.01 3.72
C LYS A 279 -7.67 -9.60 2.37
N ASP A 280 -8.36 -10.73 2.40
CA ASP A 280 -8.87 -11.43 1.24
C ASP A 280 -10.15 -12.20 1.62
N ASN A 281 -10.68 -12.95 0.66
CA ASN A 281 -11.96 -13.62 0.81
C ASN A 281 -11.95 -14.81 1.79
N GLN A 282 -10.77 -15.28 2.22
CA GLN A 282 -10.63 -16.35 3.22
C GLN A 282 -10.19 -15.80 4.58
N GLU A 283 -9.38 -14.73 4.57
CA GLU A 283 -8.87 -14.06 5.76
C GLU A 283 -9.57 -12.70 5.96
N PHE A 284 -10.64 -12.72 6.72
CA PHE A 284 -11.37 -11.50 7.13
C PHE A 284 -11.99 -11.64 8.52
N GLY A 285 -12.02 -10.55 9.28
CA GLY A 285 -12.65 -10.44 10.59
C GLY A 285 -13.87 -9.53 10.56
N ILE A 286 -14.89 -9.82 11.37
CA ILE A 286 -16.08 -8.97 11.52
C ILE A 286 -16.22 -8.57 12.99
N PHE A 287 -16.17 -7.29 13.27
CA PHE A 287 -16.21 -6.74 14.62
C PHE A 287 -17.48 -5.89 14.79
N ASP A 288 -18.26 -6.17 15.82
CA ASP A 288 -19.37 -5.29 16.20
C ASP A 288 -18.78 -3.93 16.60
N LEU A 289 -19.30 -2.83 16.04
CA LEU A 289 -18.78 -1.50 16.37
C LEU A 289 -18.97 -1.17 17.85
N LYS A 290 -19.91 -1.82 18.55
CA LYS A 290 -20.07 -1.68 20.01
C LYS A 290 -18.87 -2.23 20.80
N ASP A 291 -18.16 -3.21 20.24
CA ASP A 291 -16.99 -3.86 20.86
C ASP A 291 -15.67 -3.21 20.40
N VAL A 292 -15.71 -2.27 19.44
CA VAL A 292 -14.54 -1.60 18.89
C VAL A 292 -14.36 -0.25 19.57
N LYS A 293 -13.27 -0.12 20.33
CA LYS A 293 -12.85 1.16 20.89
C LYS A 293 -12.24 2.02 19.78
N THR A 294 -12.94 3.09 19.43
CA THR A 294 -12.43 4.09 18.49
C THR A 294 -11.86 5.28 19.26
N THR A 295 -10.61 5.63 19.00
CA THR A 295 -9.94 6.79 19.62
C THR A 295 -9.59 7.79 18.53
N MET A 296 -10.13 9.00 18.62
CA MET A 296 -9.85 10.09 17.68
C MET A 296 -9.18 11.23 18.45
N LYS A 297 -7.99 11.65 18.00
CA LYS A 297 -7.17 12.65 18.69
C LYS A 297 -6.66 13.69 17.71
N LEU A 298 -6.59 14.92 18.19
CA LEU A 298 -5.99 16.04 17.48
C LEU A 298 -4.64 16.32 18.13
N SER A 299 -3.56 16.12 17.36
CA SER A 299 -2.20 16.14 17.90
C SER A 299 -1.30 17.08 17.10
N GLY A 300 -0.36 17.71 17.79
CA GLY A 300 0.67 18.53 17.17
C GLY A 300 1.88 17.70 16.78
N TYR A 301 2.31 17.78 15.52
CA TYR A 301 3.42 17.00 14.97
C TYR A 301 4.56 17.89 14.48
N VAL A 302 5.80 17.46 14.74
CA VAL A 302 6.99 18.08 14.15
C VAL A 302 7.17 17.51 12.75
N GLU A 303 6.94 18.31 11.71
CA GLU A 303 6.92 17.85 10.32
C GLU A 303 8.25 18.14 9.63
N GLU A 304 9.11 17.13 9.50
CA GLU A 304 10.40 17.26 8.81
C GLU A 304 10.29 17.10 7.28
N GLU A 305 9.19 16.54 6.79
CA GLU A 305 8.93 16.40 5.35
C GLU A 305 8.22 17.64 4.79
N SER A 306 7.80 17.57 3.51
CA SER A 306 6.94 18.60 2.93
C SER A 306 5.59 18.60 3.62
N VAL A 307 5.23 19.74 4.22
CA VAL A 307 3.92 20.01 4.80
C VAL A 307 2.87 20.00 3.68
N PRO A 308 1.76 19.24 3.84
CA PRO A 308 0.63 19.29 2.91
C PRO A 308 -0.05 20.67 2.90
N LYS A 309 -0.68 21.05 1.79
CA LYS A 309 -1.28 22.39 1.63
C LYS A 309 -2.56 22.59 2.44
N ASP A 310 -3.24 21.51 2.78
CA ASP A 310 -4.45 21.47 3.59
C ASP A 310 -4.15 21.40 5.11
N THR A 311 -2.88 21.55 5.49
CA THR A 311 -2.42 21.45 6.88
C THR A 311 -2.18 22.82 7.50
N GLU A 312 -2.69 23.02 8.71
CA GLU A 312 -2.42 24.21 9.52
C GLU A 312 -1.06 24.10 10.24
N ILE A 313 -0.18 25.07 10.03
CA ILE A 313 1.08 25.23 10.79
C ILE A 313 0.81 26.10 12.01
N ILE A 314 0.96 25.53 13.21
CA ILE A 314 0.65 26.21 14.50
C ILE A 314 1.84 27.07 14.95
N GLN A 315 3.03 26.50 14.87
CA GLN A 315 4.25 27.10 15.39
C GLN A 315 5.46 26.51 14.66
N HIS A 316 6.65 27.01 14.96
CA HIS A 316 7.90 26.45 14.45
C HIS A 316 8.79 26.07 15.63
N THR A 317 9.56 25.00 15.47
CA THR A 317 10.57 24.55 16.43
C THR A 317 11.92 24.42 15.76
N TRP A 318 13.00 24.30 16.53
CA TRP A 318 14.33 24.05 15.99
C TRP A 318 14.62 22.55 15.95
N LYS A 319 15.29 22.07 14.88
CA LYS A 319 15.71 20.66 14.76
C LYS A 319 16.49 20.18 15.98
N LYS A 320 17.32 21.07 16.53
CA LYS A 320 17.98 20.91 17.83
C LYS A 320 17.56 22.06 18.72
N ALA A 321 16.70 21.77 19.69
CA ALA A 321 16.19 22.75 20.64
C ALA A 321 16.83 22.57 22.01
N ASN A 322 17.07 23.69 22.70
CA ASN A 322 17.39 23.71 24.12
C ASN A 322 16.15 23.33 24.96
N LYS A 323 16.30 23.15 26.27
CA LYS A 323 15.19 22.80 27.18
C LYS A 323 14.03 23.81 27.14
N ASP A 324 14.34 25.07 26.83
CA ASP A 324 13.40 26.19 26.71
C ASP A 324 12.78 26.31 25.29
N GLY A 325 13.13 25.42 24.35
CA GLY A 325 12.68 25.48 22.95
C GLY A 325 13.51 26.39 22.04
N SER A 326 14.49 27.12 22.57
CA SER A 326 15.34 28.01 21.78
C SER A 326 16.35 27.24 20.91
N MET A 327 16.89 27.89 19.87
CA MET A 327 17.89 27.30 18.98
C MET A 327 19.14 26.87 19.75
N ASP A 328 19.50 25.58 19.68
CA ASP A 328 20.80 25.12 20.17
C ASP A 328 21.90 25.54 19.17
N LYS A 329 22.62 26.61 19.54
CA LYS A 329 23.67 27.24 18.73
C LYS A 329 24.92 26.38 18.56
N ARG A 330 25.06 25.27 19.32
CA ARG A 330 26.21 24.36 19.19
C ARG A 330 26.17 23.54 17.90
N PHE A 331 24.99 23.40 17.30
CA PHE A 331 24.79 22.62 16.08
C PHE A 331 24.85 23.50 14.83
N LYS A 332 25.87 23.29 14.00
CA LYS A 332 25.98 23.95 12.69
C LYS A 332 24.91 23.42 11.74
N GLY A 333 24.17 24.30 11.07
CA GLY A 333 23.10 23.93 10.14
C GLY A 333 21.78 23.54 10.81
N ASN A 334 21.57 23.97 12.07
CA ASN A 334 20.29 23.82 12.75
C ASN A 334 19.23 24.68 12.06
N TYR A 335 18.13 24.06 11.61
CA TYR A 335 17.06 24.72 10.87
C TYR A 335 15.73 24.62 11.62
N GLN A 336 14.80 25.51 11.26
CA GLN A 336 13.44 25.50 11.80
C GLN A 336 12.58 24.45 11.11
N ILE A 337 11.75 23.78 11.90
CA ILE A 337 10.83 22.73 11.51
C ILE A 337 9.42 23.17 11.92
N PRO A 338 8.44 23.14 11.01
CA PRO A 338 7.06 23.47 11.36
C PRO A 338 6.48 22.44 12.33
N ILE A 339 5.63 22.93 13.23
CA ILE A 339 4.74 22.11 14.05
C ILE A 339 3.34 22.28 13.48
N VAL A 340 2.75 21.18 13.04
CA VAL A 340 1.48 21.11 12.32
C VAL A 340 0.42 20.39 13.14
N LYS A 341 -0.86 20.60 12.82
CA LYS A 341 -1.97 19.80 13.37
C LYS A 341 -2.33 18.68 12.42
N TYR A 342 -2.37 17.46 12.95
CA TYR A 342 -2.96 16.31 12.26
C TYR A 342 -4.01 15.64 13.14
N GLY A 343 -4.90 14.89 12.50
CA GLY A 343 -5.88 14.05 13.17
C GLY A 343 -5.44 12.59 13.17
N ASP A 344 -5.49 11.95 14.34
CA ASP A 344 -5.16 10.53 14.55
C ASP A 344 -6.43 9.76 14.88
N MET A 345 -6.68 8.67 14.15
CA MET A 345 -7.80 7.78 14.39
C MET A 345 -7.31 6.36 14.57
N THR A 346 -7.65 5.74 15.70
CA THR A 346 -7.26 4.38 16.03
C THR A 346 -8.48 3.53 16.36
N TYR A 347 -8.54 2.32 15.81
CA TYR A 347 -9.53 1.28 16.13
C TYR A 347 -8.86 0.14 16.90
N GLU A 348 -9.38 -0.17 18.09
CA GLU A 348 -8.85 -1.22 18.97
C GLU A 348 -9.98 -2.18 19.39
N SER A 349 -9.69 -3.47 19.52
CA SER A 349 -10.59 -4.42 20.19
C SER A 349 -9.84 -5.53 20.93
N GLU A 350 -10.48 -6.16 21.91
CA GLU A 350 -9.95 -7.36 22.59
C GLU A 350 -9.74 -8.53 21.64
N GLY A 351 -10.41 -8.52 20.48
CA GLY A 351 -10.24 -9.49 19.40
C GLY A 351 -8.90 -9.37 18.66
N GLY A 352 -8.07 -8.38 19.00
CA GLY A 352 -6.75 -8.14 18.42
C GLY A 352 -6.77 -7.25 17.18
N LEU A 353 -7.86 -6.50 16.96
CA LEU A 353 -7.94 -5.39 16.02
C LEU A 353 -7.11 -4.24 16.58
N GLU A 354 -6.19 -3.71 15.78
CA GLU A 354 -5.40 -2.51 16.11
C GLU A 354 -4.96 -1.84 14.81
N GLU A 355 -5.70 -0.84 14.36
CA GLU A 355 -5.39 -0.08 13.13
C GLU A 355 -5.40 1.41 13.44
N SER A 356 -4.40 2.15 12.94
CA SER A 356 -4.27 3.58 13.21
C SER A 356 -3.92 4.37 11.95
N PHE A 357 -4.63 5.48 11.77
CA PHE A 357 -4.57 6.33 10.60
C PHE A 357 -4.33 7.78 11.01
N MET A 358 -3.58 8.51 10.20
CA MET A 358 -3.33 9.93 10.38
C MET A 358 -3.79 10.72 9.15
N PHE A 359 -4.38 11.89 9.38
CA PHE A 359 -4.96 12.74 8.34
C PHE A 359 -4.39 14.16 8.42
N SER A 360 -4.06 14.70 7.26
CA SER A 360 -3.48 16.05 7.14
C SER A 360 -4.49 17.18 7.31
N ASN A 361 -5.72 16.99 6.84
CA ASN A 361 -6.79 17.99 6.95
C ASN A 361 -7.43 17.96 8.34
N PHE A 362 -7.09 18.95 9.16
CA PHE A 362 -7.54 19.09 10.55
C PHE A 362 -9.05 19.33 10.67
N ASP A 363 -9.62 20.19 9.84
CA ASP A 363 -11.03 20.60 9.93
C ASP A 363 -11.94 19.44 9.51
N ALA A 364 -11.64 18.80 8.39
CA ALA A 364 -12.38 17.62 7.91
C ALA A 364 -12.32 16.47 8.93
N PHE A 365 -11.16 16.25 9.56
CA PHE A 365 -11.02 15.23 10.60
C PHE A 365 -11.90 15.53 11.82
N THR A 366 -11.91 16.80 12.25
CA THR A 366 -12.69 17.25 13.41
C THR A 366 -14.19 17.07 13.16
N GLU A 367 -14.67 17.36 11.95
CA GLU A 367 -16.08 17.20 11.60
C GLU A 367 -16.49 15.72 11.50
N PHE A 368 -15.65 14.90 10.87
CA PHE A 368 -15.86 13.45 10.87
C PHE A 368 -15.90 12.88 12.30
N ALA A 369 -14.97 13.29 13.18
CA ALA A 369 -14.93 12.83 14.56
C ALA A 369 -16.25 13.09 15.31
N LYS A 370 -16.80 14.30 15.20
CA LYS A 370 -18.09 14.64 15.84
C LYS A 370 -19.23 13.75 15.33
N THR A 371 -19.33 13.59 14.01
CA THR A 371 -20.42 12.79 13.41
C THR A 371 -20.29 11.31 13.78
N TYR A 372 -19.08 10.76 13.78
CA TYR A 372 -18.80 9.38 14.16
C TYR A 372 -19.04 9.13 15.65
N GLU A 373 -18.59 10.02 16.54
CA GLU A 373 -18.87 9.93 17.98
C GLU A 373 -20.38 9.94 18.26
N PHE A 374 -21.13 10.82 17.57
CA PHE A 374 -22.57 10.84 17.68
C PHE A 374 -23.20 9.52 17.23
N HIS A 375 -22.77 8.98 16.08
CA HIS A 375 -23.24 7.68 15.59
C HIS A 375 -22.92 6.53 16.56
N ALA A 376 -21.68 6.46 17.05
CA ALA A 376 -21.26 5.47 18.04
C ALA A 376 -22.09 5.55 19.34
N SER A 377 -22.44 6.77 19.78
CA SER A 377 -23.31 6.99 20.94
C SER A 377 -24.75 6.49 20.76
N LEU A 378 -25.23 6.41 19.52
CA LEU A 378 -26.53 5.82 19.20
C LEU A 378 -26.45 4.29 19.23
N LEU A 379 -25.38 3.71 18.68
CA LEU A 379 -25.13 2.27 18.72
C LEU A 379 -25.05 1.74 20.15
N SER A 380 -24.41 2.46 21.06
CA SER A 380 -24.28 2.04 22.47
C SER A 380 -25.61 2.05 23.24
N LYS A 381 -26.66 2.70 22.71
CA LYS A 381 -28.00 2.78 23.34
C LYS A 381 -28.98 1.71 22.84
N LEU A 382 -28.64 1.05 21.73
CA LEU A 382 -29.34 -0.12 21.18
C LEU A 382 -28.82 -1.39 21.85
#